data_AF-A0A448YPT2-F1
#
_entry.id   AF-A0A448YPT2-F1
#
_cell.length_a   1.000
_cell.length_b   1.000
_cell.length_c   1.000
_cell.angle_alpha   90.00
_cell.angle_beta   90.00
_cell.angle_gamma   90.00
#
_symmetry.space_group_name_H-M   'P 1'
#
loop_
_entity.id
_entity.type
_entity.pdbx_description
1 polymer ?
#
loop_
_entity_poly.entity_id
_entity_poly.type
_entity_poly.pdbx_seq_one_letter_code
_entity_poly.pdbx_strand_id
1 'polypeptide(L)'
;MTTVSIENTPADAIKSTSDVTVGEVVSNKRGFADDSDSSVRKMVKLSSDAEDETEKEETEKEVGLEIDDEATDAVADSADGEDLDESGLTEYDFESDPDAKETKKLWEMDPMPPLQSIKITKNTCNQARAYLKTEGYMKFLDLFVPPDPTADDIITLAKLLGYVPNDVEKLRKAKNQQEFLHRCIVYLREAINRVLRSRTRLPNFHTLDDVCEALKKAKNILILTGAGISTSLGIPDFRSSTGFYSKMRNLGLDDPQDVFSIDVFREDPSILYNIAHMILPPDKAYTPLHSFIKLLQDRGKLLRNYTQNIDNLEANAGVLPEKLVQCHGSFATASCITCKYKVPGEVLFPNLRSKKIAYCPFCAAERKALLQKYDKMEDEGIYSRRFEQINSFGVMKPDITFFGEDLPERYHNFIKEDIKKCDLLLCIGTSLKVAPVSEIVNRVPNDVPQILINRDPIDHCEFDVELLGYCDQAITWLCGKKLGWKINHKDFDKVLNSGLEMKVLDEAFGSYQITDEEQREGKEKISDEL
;
A
#
# COMPACT_ATOMS: atom_id res chain seq x y z
N MET A 1 -61.34 12.51 39.66
CA MET A 1 -61.41 11.61 38.49
C MET A 1 -60.03 11.60 37.87
N THR A 2 -59.10 10.69 38.14
CA THR A 2 -59.07 9.40 38.84
C THR A 2 -57.57 9.24 39.22
N THR A 3 -57.15 9.73 40.40
CA THR A 3 -56.70 8.97 41.60
C THR A 3 -55.57 7.94 41.36
N VAL A 4 -54.31 8.21 41.81
CA VAL A 4 -53.66 7.80 43.12
C VAL A 4 -52.78 6.53 42.90
N SER A 5 -51.55 6.28 43.40
CA SER A 5 -50.52 6.90 44.27
C SER A 5 -49.20 6.08 44.09
N ILE A 6 -47.98 6.65 44.17
CA ILE A 6 -47.03 6.81 45.32
C ILE A 6 -46.80 5.56 46.20
N GLU A 7 -45.51 5.37 46.55
CA GLU A 7 -44.89 4.71 47.73
C GLU A 7 -44.25 3.33 47.45
N ASN A 8 -43.13 2.89 48.05
CA ASN A 8 -42.09 3.47 48.91
C ASN A 8 -40.95 2.42 48.98
N THR A 9 -39.73 2.85 49.30
CA THR A 9 -38.64 2.00 49.81
C THR A 9 -38.98 1.45 51.21
N PRO A 10 -38.22 0.47 51.74
CA PRO A 10 -37.17 0.88 52.68
C PRO A 10 -35.86 0.08 52.62
N ALA A 11 -34.83 0.75 53.12
CA ALA A 11 -33.50 0.25 53.43
C ALA A 11 -33.46 -0.50 54.78
N ASP A 12 -32.39 -1.27 54.98
CA ASP A 12 -31.62 -1.48 56.24
C ASP A 12 -30.89 -2.85 56.14
N ALA A 13 -29.70 -3.12 56.68
CA ALA A 13 -28.60 -2.36 57.27
C ALA A 13 -27.52 -3.38 57.71
N ILE A 14 -26.26 -3.14 57.36
CA ILE A 14 -25.02 -3.27 58.19
C ILE A 14 -24.59 -4.66 58.74
N LYS A 15 -23.36 -5.08 58.39
CA LYS A 15 -22.18 -5.43 59.27
C LYS A 15 -21.18 -6.29 58.46
N SER A 16 -20.03 -5.76 58.04
CA SER A 16 -18.75 -5.59 58.77
C SER A 16 -17.99 -6.89 59.05
N THR A 17 -16.65 -6.80 58.96
CA THR A 17 -15.57 -7.75 59.32
C THR A 17 -15.18 -8.74 58.23
N SER A 18 -13.92 -9.09 58.00
CA SER A 18 -12.58 -8.55 58.31
C SER A 18 -11.59 -9.50 57.61
N ASP A 19 -10.34 -9.07 57.52
CA ASP A 19 -9.13 -9.91 57.48
C ASP A 19 -8.79 -10.74 56.23
N VAL A 20 -7.85 -10.16 55.50
CA VAL A 20 -6.85 -10.82 54.66
C VAL A 20 -6.04 -11.80 55.52
N THR A 21 -6.13 -13.09 55.20
CA THR A 21 -5.17 -14.10 55.67
C THR A 21 -4.37 -14.67 54.51
N VAL A 22 -3.06 -14.47 54.62
CA VAL A 22 -1.99 -15.12 53.87
C VAL A 22 -2.10 -16.63 54.00
N GLY A 23 -2.12 -17.35 52.87
CA GLY A 23 -2.10 -18.81 52.81
C GLY A 23 -1.05 -19.27 51.80
N GLU A 24 0.09 -19.71 52.33
CA GLU A 24 1.16 -20.40 51.63
C GLU A 24 0.64 -21.63 50.87
N VAL A 25 1.07 -21.80 49.62
CA VAL A 25 1.08 -23.12 48.96
C VAL A 25 2.44 -23.36 48.32
N VAL A 26 3.29 -23.98 49.13
CA VAL A 26 4.19 -25.10 48.84
C VAL A 26 4.66 -25.24 47.38
N SER A 27 5.89 -24.80 47.15
CA SER A 27 6.73 -25.17 46.02
C SER A 27 6.99 -26.68 45.98
N ASN A 28 6.65 -27.33 44.86
CA ASN A 28 7.14 -28.67 44.54
C ASN A 28 8.10 -28.58 43.35
N LYS A 29 9.39 -28.72 43.65
CA LYS A 29 10.50 -28.76 42.69
C LYS A 29 10.49 -30.07 41.90
N ARG A 30 10.44 -29.97 40.58
CA ARG A 30 11.09 -30.84 39.59
C ARG A 30 11.48 -29.89 38.45
N GLY A 31 12.72 -29.45 38.28
CA GLY A 31 13.90 -30.27 38.07
C GLY A 31 14.00 -30.62 36.59
N PHE A 32 14.37 -29.65 35.74
CA PHE A 32 14.92 -29.91 34.40
C PHE A 32 16.03 -28.91 34.10
N ALA A 33 17.08 -29.46 33.49
CA ALA A 33 18.42 -28.95 33.34
C ALA A 33 18.53 -27.70 32.47
N ASP A 34 19.46 -26.83 32.87
CA ASP A 34 20.31 -26.04 31.98
C ASP A 34 20.79 -26.91 30.81
N ASP A 35 20.49 -26.50 29.57
CA ASP A 35 21.54 -26.37 28.55
C ASP A 35 21.02 -25.68 27.28
N SER A 36 21.91 -24.86 26.71
CA SER A 36 21.90 -24.27 25.37
C SER A 36 20.89 -23.15 25.06
N ASP A 37 21.41 -21.92 24.97
CA ASP A 37 21.27 -21.19 23.69
C ASP A 37 22.47 -20.27 23.44
N SER A 38 23.39 -20.75 22.60
CA SER A 38 24.66 -20.08 22.26
C SER A 38 24.55 -19.15 21.05
N SER A 39 23.42 -19.19 20.35
CA SER A 39 23.23 -18.55 19.04
C SER A 39 22.87 -17.07 19.18
N VAL A 40 22.00 -16.73 20.14
CA VAL A 40 21.61 -15.33 20.44
C VAL A 40 22.79 -14.52 20.98
N ARG A 41 23.61 -15.13 21.87
CA ARG A 41 24.83 -14.50 22.38
C ARG A 41 25.86 -14.24 21.28
N LYS A 42 25.90 -15.05 20.21
CA LYS A 42 26.85 -14.90 19.09
C LYS A 42 26.54 -13.70 18.21
N MET A 43 25.27 -13.46 17.86
CA MET A 43 24.88 -12.29 17.04
C MET A 43 25.02 -10.97 17.82
N VAL A 44 24.69 -10.96 19.11
CA VAL A 44 24.85 -9.76 19.96
C VAL A 44 26.34 -9.46 20.19
N LYS A 45 27.21 -10.47 20.37
CA LYS A 45 28.67 -10.26 20.50
C LYS A 45 29.32 -9.67 19.24
N LEU A 46 28.88 -10.10 18.07
CA LEU A 46 29.37 -9.57 16.79
C LEU A 46 28.97 -8.09 16.57
N SER A 47 27.92 -7.61 17.24
CA SER A 47 27.51 -6.21 17.25
C SER A 47 28.24 -5.38 18.31
N SER A 48 28.53 -5.94 19.49
CA SER A 48 29.19 -5.22 20.59
C SER A 48 30.70 -5.05 20.39
N ASP A 49 31.36 -6.01 19.72
CA ASP A 49 32.82 -5.95 19.49
C ASP A 49 33.22 -4.96 18.37
N ALA A 50 32.26 -4.24 17.78
CA ALA A 50 32.47 -3.20 16.77
C ALA A 50 32.40 -1.76 17.33
N GLU A 51 32.04 -1.59 18.60
CA GLU A 51 31.88 -0.26 19.24
C GLU A 51 33.08 0.17 20.10
N ASP A 52 34.09 -0.67 20.28
CA ASP A 52 35.23 -0.37 21.17
C ASP A 52 36.48 0.12 20.41
N GLU A 53 36.31 1.16 19.57
CA GLU A 53 37.39 2.09 19.21
C GLU A 53 36.81 3.49 18.90
N THR A 54 36.15 4.12 19.88
CA THR A 54 36.23 5.58 20.05
C THR A 54 35.60 6.03 21.38
N GLU A 55 36.40 6.83 22.10
CA GLU A 55 36.02 7.74 23.19
C GLU A 55 35.96 7.19 24.63
N LYS A 56 36.75 7.87 25.47
CA LYS A 56 36.88 7.72 26.91
C LYS A 56 35.84 8.60 27.61
N GLU A 57 35.50 8.14 28.83
CA GLU A 57 34.88 8.87 29.96
C GLU A 57 33.38 9.16 29.84
N GLU A 58 32.54 8.37 30.52
CA GLU A 58 31.87 8.81 31.75
C GLU A 58 31.10 7.66 32.45
N THR A 59 31.46 7.46 33.72
CA THR A 59 30.78 6.81 34.87
C THR A 59 29.60 5.83 34.69
N GLU A 60 29.84 4.62 35.23
CA GLU A 60 28.89 3.54 35.54
C GLU A 60 27.63 3.98 36.31
N LYS A 61 26.47 3.56 35.80
CA LYS A 61 25.30 3.17 36.60
C LYS A 61 24.65 1.94 35.97
N GLU A 62 24.76 0.81 36.65
CA GLU A 62 23.99 -0.41 36.37
C GLU A 62 22.48 -0.11 36.49
N VAL A 63 21.72 -0.39 35.43
CA VAL A 63 20.28 -0.64 35.51
C VAL A 63 20.01 -1.90 34.72
N GLY A 64 19.69 -2.98 35.43
CA GLY A 64 19.30 -4.26 34.84
C GLY A 64 17.97 -4.11 34.10
N LEU A 65 17.92 -4.62 32.87
CA LEU A 65 16.69 -4.80 32.11
C LEU A 65 16.11 -6.17 32.46
N GLU A 66 15.20 -6.17 33.43
CA GLU A 66 14.12 -7.15 33.49
C GLU A 66 13.14 -6.82 32.34
N ILE A 67 12.87 -7.80 31.47
CA ILE A 67 11.82 -7.69 30.45
C ILE A 67 10.58 -8.33 31.06
N ASP A 68 9.65 -7.50 31.50
CA ASP A 68 8.30 -7.91 31.88
C ASP A 68 7.48 -8.22 30.61
N ASP A 69 6.98 -9.46 30.54
CA ASP A 69 5.93 -9.91 29.63
C ASP A 69 4.59 -9.29 30.05
N GLU A 70 4.34 -8.03 29.72
CA GLU A 70 2.98 -7.44 29.68
C GLU A 70 3.03 -6.00 29.13
N ALA A 71 2.73 -5.83 27.83
CA ALA A 71 1.97 -4.67 27.32
C ALA A 71 1.63 -4.86 25.83
N THR A 72 0.40 -5.31 25.59
CA THR A 72 -0.40 -4.83 24.46
C THR A 72 -0.72 -3.35 24.68
N ASP A 73 -0.12 -2.45 23.90
CA ASP A 73 -0.82 -1.27 23.40
C ASP A 73 -0.01 -0.49 22.38
N ALA A 74 -0.72 -0.09 21.33
CA ALA A 74 -0.21 0.70 20.22
C ALA A 74 0.16 2.11 20.68
N VAL A 75 1.42 2.50 20.48
CA VAL A 75 1.82 3.91 20.44
C VAL A 75 2.06 4.27 18.98
N ALA A 76 1.14 5.08 18.45
CA ALA A 76 1.36 5.85 17.25
C ALA A 76 2.29 7.00 17.63
N ASP A 77 3.47 7.05 17.02
CA ASP A 77 4.30 8.26 17.02
C ASP A 77 4.55 8.72 15.58
N SER A 78 4.53 10.04 15.47
CA SER A 78 4.63 10.88 14.28
C SER A 78 5.86 10.59 13.43
N ALA A 79 5.65 10.27 12.16
CA ALA A 79 6.69 10.32 11.14
C ALA A 79 6.63 11.70 10.47
N ASP A 80 7.60 12.54 10.82
CA ASP A 80 8.05 13.63 9.98
C ASP A 80 8.54 13.06 8.63
N GLY A 81 8.28 13.82 7.56
CA GLY A 81 8.48 13.37 6.20
C GLY A 81 9.92 13.01 5.86
N GLU A 82 10.08 11.84 5.25
CA GLU A 82 10.94 11.51 4.12
C GLU A 82 10.71 10.01 3.83
N ASP A 83 9.68 9.67 3.03
CA ASP A 83 9.42 8.28 2.62
C ASP A 83 9.43 8.17 1.09
N LEU A 84 10.62 8.34 0.51
CA LEU A 84 11.02 7.50 -0.62
C LEU A 84 11.35 6.12 -0.03
N ASP A 85 11.11 5.03 -0.77
CA ASP A 85 11.51 3.67 -0.38
C ASP A 85 12.97 3.60 0.13
N GLU A 86 13.16 3.79 1.44
CA GLU A 86 14.47 3.72 2.11
C GLU A 86 14.88 2.28 2.41
N SER A 87 14.03 1.29 2.13
CA SER A 87 14.28 -0.10 2.53
C SER A 87 15.48 -0.72 1.82
N GLY A 88 15.92 -0.15 0.69
CA GLY A 88 17.02 -0.71 -0.10
C GLY A 88 16.76 -2.15 -0.58
N LEU A 89 15.49 -2.60 -0.62
CA LEU A 89 15.07 -3.95 -0.93
C LEU A 89 14.10 -4.01 -2.13
N THR A 90 14.40 -4.87 -3.11
CA THR A 90 13.57 -5.19 -4.28
C THR A 90 13.18 -6.65 -4.21
N GLU A 91 12.12 -7.02 -4.92
CA GLU A 91 11.75 -8.43 -5.04
C GLU A 91 12.68 -9.17 -5.98
N TYR A 92 12.90 -10.46 -5.70
CA TYR A 92 13.68 -11.33 -6.56
C TYR A 92 12.91 -11.59 -7.86
N ASP A 93 13.49 -11.19 -8.99
CA ASP A 93 12.89 -11.39 -10.31
C ASP A 93 13.02 -12.86 -10.77
N PHE A 94 11.97 -13.64 -10.49
CA PHE A 94 11.87 -15.04 -10.90
C PHE A 94 11.72 -15.23 -12.42
N GLU A 95 11.32 -14.21 -13.19
CA GLU A 95 11.14 -14.32 -14.64
C GLU A 95 12.48 -14.27 -15.39
N SER A 96 13.45 -13.54 -14.84
CA SER A 96 14.81 -13.45 -15.36
C SER A 96 15.66 -14.71 -15.12
N ASP A 97 15.22 -15.59 -14.21
CA ASP A 97 15.94 -16.82 -13.80
C ASP A 97 15.22 -18.08 -14.33
N PRO A 98 15.66 -18.67 -15.46
CA PRO A 98 15.01 -19.82 -16.08
C PRO A 98 15.01 -21.08 -15.20
N ASP A 99 15.87 -21.13 -14.18
CA ASP A 99 16.01 -22.23 -13.23
C ASP A 99 15.01 -22.14 -12.06
N ALA A 100 14.31 -21.01 -11.89
CA ALA A 100 13.43 -20.71 -10.76
C ALA A 100 11.92 -20.99 -11.01
N LYS A 101 11.57 -21.52 -12.19
CA LYS A 101 10.19 -21.67 -12.71
C LYS A 101 9.37 -22.82 -12.10
N GLU A 102 9.92 -23.61 -11.19
CA GLU A 102 9.24 -24.80 -10.65
C GLU A 102 8.18 -24.39 -9.61
N THR A 103 6.90 -24.60 -9.94
CA THR A 103 5.76 -24.36 -9.06
C THR A 103 5.15 -25.69 -8.60
N LYS A 104 5.14 -25.94 -7.29
CA LYS A 104 4.29 -26.95 -6.64
C LYS A 104 3.17 -26.23 -5.90
N LYS A 105 2.06 -26.92 -5.61
CA LYS A 105 0.91 -26.31 -4.92
C LYS A 105 1.30 -25.89 -3.50
N LEU A 106 0.75 -24.76 -3.04
CA LEU A 106 1.09 -24.15 -1.74
C LEU A 106 0.88 -25.09 -0.55
N TRP A 107 -0.01 -26.08 -0.64
CA TRP A 107 -0.35 -27.04 0.42
C TRP A 107 0.32 -28.43 0.27
N GLU A 108 1.11 -28.65 -0.78
CA GLU A 108 1.90 -29.87 -1.00
C GLU A 108 3.34 -29.66 -0.48
N MET A 109 3.47 -29.11 0.73
CA MET A 109 4.76 -28.73 1.31
C MET A 109 5.54 -29.96 1.80
N ASP A 110 6.66 -30.25 1.14
CA ASP A 110 7.69 -31.15 1.66
C ASP A 110 8.47 -30.47 2.81
N PRO A 111 9.10 -31.22 3.74
CA PRO A 111 9.97 -30.63 4.76
C PRO A 111 11.12 -29.86 4.11
N MET A 112 11.43 -28.65 4.61
CA MET A 112 12.47 -27.82 4.00
C MET A 112 13.88 -28.43 4.24
N PRO A 113 14.71 -28.60 3.18
CA PRO A 113 16.07 -29.10 3.33
C PRO A 113 17.04 -27.99 3.81
N PRO A 114 18.31 -28.31 4.16
CA PRO A 114 19.30 -27.31 4.60
C PRO A 114 19.61 -26.26 3.53
N LEU A 115 19.95 -25.03 3.95
CA LEU A 115 20.19 -23.87 3.05
C LEU A 115 21.12 -24.19 1.87
N GLN A 116 22.20 -24.93 2.11
CA GLN A 116 23.19 -25.25 1.06
C GLN A 116 22.66 -26.16 -0.06
N SER A 117 21.48 -26.76 0.14
CA SER A 117 20.84 -27.67 -0.81
C SER A 117 19.56 -27.11 -1.44
N ILE A 118 19.14 -25.90 -1.03
CA ILE A 118 17.92 -25.28 -1.56
C ILE A 118 18.21 -24.56 -2.87
N LYS A 119 17.51 -24.96 -3.93
CA LYS A 119 17.37 -24.15 -5.14
C LYS A 119 16.35 -23.04 -4.88
N ILE A 120 16.71 -21.79 -5.15
CA ILE A 120 15.80 -20.65 -5.00
C ILE A 120 14.79 -20.70 -6.15
N THR A 121 13.52 -20.92 -5.80
CA THR A 121 12.38 -21.00 -6.71
C THR A 121 11.20 -20.28 -6.06
N LYS A 122 10.16 -19.92 -6.83
CA LYS A 122 8.95 -19.32 -6.25
C LYS A 122 8.32 -20.23 -5.19
N ASN A 123 8.35 -21.54 -5.40
CA ASN A 123 7.85 -22.53 -4.45
C ASN A 123 8.68 -22.56 -3.15
N THR A 124 10.01 -22.67 -3.22
CA THR A 124 10.86 -22.71 -2.01
C THR A 124 10.81 -21.39 -1.24
N CYS A 125 10.64 -20.26 -1.94
CA CYS A 125 10.41 -18.98 -1.27
C CYS A 125 9.09 -18.96 -0.50
N ASN A 126 8.00 -19.43 -1.11
CA ASN A 126 6.70 -19.52 -0.43
C ASN A 126 6.75 -20.45 0.79
N GLN A 127 7.44 -21.59 0.67
CA GLN A 127 7.63 -22.53 1.78
C GLN A 127 8.45 -21.90 2.92
N ALA A 128 9.52 -21.16 2.60
CA ALA A 128 10.35 -20.48 3.59
C ALA A 128 9.59 -19.35 4.29
N ARG A 129 8.83 -18.55 3.52
CA ARG A 129 7.94 -17.51 4.05
C ARG A 129 6.86 -18.10 4.96
N ALA A 130 6.25 -19.21 4.56
CA ALA A 130 5.26 -19.91 5.37
C ALA A 130 5.88 -20.43 6.68
N TYR A 131 7.04 -21.08 6.61
CA TYR A 131 7.77 -21.54 7.80
C TYR A 131 8.10 -20.39 8.76
N LEU A 132 8.63 -19.28 8.24
CA LEU A 132 8.93 -18.09 9.03
C LEU A 132 7.69 -17.55 9.77
N LYS A 133 6.52 -17.57 9.11
CA LYS A 133 5.25 -17.11 9.72
C LYS A 133 4.65 -18.11 10.72
N THR A 134 4.79 -19.41 10.50
CA THR A 134 4.17 -20.43 11.36
C THR A 134 5.04 -20.78 12.57
N GLU A 135 6.35 -20.92 12.37
CA GLU A 135 7.30 -21.33 13.40
C GLU A 135 7.96 -20.13 14.11
N GLY A 136 7.91 -18.95 13.49
CA GLY A 136 8.47 -17.72 14.03
C GLY A 136 9.95 -17.52 13.67
N TYR A 137 10.42 -16.30 13.92
CA TYR A 137 11.74 -15.86 13.45
C TYR A 137 12.90 -16.66 14.06
N MET A 138 12.83 -17.02 15.35
CA MET A 138 13.90 -17.75 16.04
C MET A 138 14.16 -19.11 15.41
N LYS A 139 13.11 -19.93 15.26
CA LYS A 139 13.21 -21.25 14.62
C LYS A 139 13.66 -21.16 13.16
N PHE A 140 13.24 -20.12 12.45
CA PHE A 140 13.72 -19.87 11.09
C PHE A 140 15.23 -19.63 11.07
N LEU A 141 15.75 -18.77 11.95
CA LEU A 141 17.19 -18.52 12.02
C LEU A 141 17.96 -19.78 12.43
N ASP A 142 17.47 -20.54 13.41
CA ASP A 142 18.11 -21.79 13.85
C ASP A 142 18.20 -22.83 12.74
N LEU A 143 17.20 -22.88 11.86
CA LEU A 143 17.16 -23.83 10.75
C LEU A 143 18.07 -23.44 9.59
N PHE A 144 18.09 -22.15 9.23
CA PHE A 144 18.73 -21.71 7.98
C PHE A 144 20.04 -20.94 8.16
N VAL A 145 20.35 -20.39 9.33
CA VAL A 145 21.61 -19.69 9.58
C VAL A 145 22.67 -20.71 10.04
N PRO A 146 23.77 -20.89 9.27
CA PRO A 146 24.84 -21.77 9.70
C PRO A 146 25.59 -21.21 10.92
N PRO A 147 26.31 -22.04 11.69
CA PRO A 147 26.96 -21.64 12.94
C PRO A 147 28.01 -20.52 12.79
N ASP A 148 28.60 -20.39 11.60
CA ASP A 148 29.53 -19.32 11.22
C ASP A 148 29.09 -18.72 9.87
N PRO A 149 28.13 -17.78 9.87
CA PRO A 149 27.51 -17.28 8.65
C PRO A 149 28.42 -16.34 7.87
N THR A 150 28.49 -16.55 6.56
CA THR A 150 29.13 -15.64 5.62
C THR A 150 28.11 -14.63 5.07
N ALA A 151 28.59 -13.54 4.47
CA ALA A 151 27.70 -12.58 3.83
C ALA A 151 26.88 -13.19 2.67
N ASP A 152 27.45 -14.17 1.96
CA ASP A 152 26.75 -14.90 0.90
C ASP A 152 25.60 -15.75 1.45
N ASP A 153 25.76 -16.35 2.65
CA ASP A 153 24.68 -17.07 3.33
C ASP A 153 23.53 -16.11 3.66
N ILE A 154 23.84 -14.94 4.22
CA ILE A 154 22.84 -13.92 4.58
C ILE A 154 22.09 -13.40 3.34
N ILE A 155 22.81 -13.14 2.24
CA ILE A 155 22.19 -12.74 0.96
C ILE A 155 21.31 -13.85 0.42
N THR A 156 21.77 -15.10 0.47
CA THR A 156 21.01 -16.28 0.01
C THR A 156 19.74 -16.47 0.82
N LEU A 157 19.77 -16.25 2.14
CA LEU A 157 18.59 -16.30 3.01
C LEU A 157 17.53 -15.28 2.62
N ALA A 158 17.92 -14.04 2.35
CA ALA A 158 16.95 -13.05 1.94
C ALA A 158 16.41 -13.31 0.53
N LYS A 159 17.22 -13.86 -0.38
CA LYS A 159 16.74 -14.36 -1.68
C LYS A 159 15.75 -15.50 -1.51
N LEU A 160 15.99 -16.40 -0.54
CA LEU A 160 15.02 -17.44 -0.14
C LEU A 160 13.74 -16.83 0.45
N LEU A 161 13.79 -15.64 1.04
CA LEU A 161 12.60 -14.87 1.39
C LEU A 161 12.02 -14.07 0.21
N GLY A 162 12.61 -14.17 -0.98
CA GLY A 162 12.19 -13.51 -2.22
C GLY A 162 12.59 -12.05 -2.35
N TYR A 163 13.64 -11.60 -1.63
CA TYR A 163 14.14 -10.22 -1.70
C TYR A 163 15.59 -10.18 -2.19
N VAL A 164 15.96 -9.06 -2.81
CA VAL A 164 17.33 -8.67 -3.20
C VAL A 164 17.59 -7.21 -2.86
N PRO A 165 18.87 -6.79 -2.67
CA PRO A 165 19.17 -5.39 -2.42
C PRO A 165 19.00 -4.53 -3.67
N ASN A 166 18.32 -3.38 -3.55
CA ASN A 166 18.14 -2.37 -4.61
C ASN A 166 19.47 -1.81 -5.11
N ASP A 167 20.44 -1.71 -4.21
CA ASP A 167 21.72 -1.08 -4.47
C ASP A 167 22.85 -1.98 -3.97
N VAL A 168 23.22 -2.93 -4.82
CA VAL A 168 24.37 -3.82 -4.58
C VAL A 168 25.68 -3.01 -4.49
N GLU A 169 25.76 -1.82 -5.08
CA GLU A 169 26.93 -0.95 -4.95
C GLU A 169 27.03 -0.33 -3.56
N LYS A 170 25.92 0.08 -2.93
CA LYS A 170 25.90 0.50 -1.52
C LYS A 170 26.41 -0.61 -0.62
N LEU A 171 26.05 -1.86 -0.86
CA LEU A 171 26.64 -2.98 -0.11
C LEU A 171 28.15 -3.09 -0.35
N ARG A 172 28.59 -3.03 -1.62
CA ARG A 172 30.02 -3.11 -1.99
C ARG A 172 30.89 -1.93 -1.53
N LYS A 173 30.29 -0.78 -1.17
CA LYS A 173 30.96 0.40 -0.59
C LYS A 173 31.35 0.24 0.88
N ALA A 174 31.13 -0.95 1.48
CA ALA A 174 31.63 -1.24 2.82
C ALA A 174 33.15 -1.08 2.89
N LYS A 175 33.65 -0.46 3.97
CA LYS A 175 35.08 -0.18 4.15
C LYS A 175 35.87 -1.44 4.50
N ASN A 176 35.20 -2.45 5.06
CA ASN A 176 35.80 -3.73 5.45
C ASN A 176 34.75 -4.87 5.43
N GLN A 177 35.21 -6.11 5.66
CA GLN A 177 34.36 -7.31 5.63
C GLN A 177 33.32 -7.35 6.76
N GLN A 178 33.60 -6.75 7.91
CA GLN A 178 32.70 -6.74 9.07
C GLN A 178 31.53 -5.78 8.84
N GLU A 179 31.79 -4.59 8.29
CA GLU A 179 30.77 -3.63 7.86
C GLU A 179 29.91 -4.21 6.73
N PHE A 180 30.52 -4.95 5.79
CA PHE A 180 29.78 -5.63 4.73
C PHE A 180 28.80 -6.66 5.28
N LEU A 181 29.25 -7.51 6.22
CA LEU A 181 28.40 -8.50 6.88
C LEU A 181 27.28 -7.85 7.68
N HIS A 182 27.58 -6.78 8.45
CA HIS A 182 26.58 -6.04 9.21
C HIS A 182 25.48 -5.47 8.30
N ARG A 183 25.84 -4.87 7.16
CA ARG A 183 24.85 -4.38 6.17
C ARG A 183 23.99 -5.50 5.61
N CYS A 184 24.56 -6.68 5.36
CA CYS A 184 23.79 -7.85 4.92
C CYS A 184 22.79 -8.32 6.01
N ILE A 185 23.16 -8.26 7.29
CA ILE A 185 22.27 -8.63 8.40
C ILE A 185 21.09 -7.66 8.51
N VAL A 186 21.32 -6.36 8.40
CA VAL A 186 20.25 -5.34 8.38
C VAL A 186 19.27 -5.64 7.24
N TYR A 187 19.79 -5.94 6.07
CA TYR A 187 19.02 -6.33 4.90
C TYR A 187 18.17 -7.60 5.13
N LEU A 188 18.73 -8.64 5.74
CA LEU A 188 17.98 -9.85 6.09
C LEU A 188 16.89 -9.55 7.13
N ARG A 189 17.17 -8.71 8.12
CA ARG A 189 16.18 -8.28 9.12
C ARG A 189 15.00 -7.58 8.45
N GLU A 190 15.24 -6.69 7.50
CA GLU A 190 14.18 -6.02 6.75
C GLU A 190 13.39 -7.00 5.86
N ALA A 191 14.06 -7.96 5.22
CA ALA A 191 13.38 -9.02 4.47
C ALA A 191 12.48 -9.87 5.38
N ILE A 192 12.96 -10.27 6.57
CA ILE A 192 12.19 -11.01 7.58
C ILE A 192 10.99 -10.18 8.04
N ASN A 193 11.20 -8.91 8.39
CA ASN A 193 10.13 -8.01 8.82
C ASN A 193 9.05 -7.85 7.74
N ARG A 194 9.45 -7.70 6.48
CA ARG A 194 8.53 -7.66 5.34
C ARG A 194 7.73 -8.93 5.21
N VAL A 195 8.35 -10.10 5.31
CA VAL A 195 7.61 -11.37 5.26
C VAL A 195 6.66 -11.49 6.44
N LEU A 196 7.10 -11.20 7.67
CA LEU A 196 6.22 -11.30 8.85
C LEU A 196 5.04 -10.32 8.79
N ARG A 197 5.22 -9.16 8.17
CA ARG A 197 4.15 -8.18 7.93
C ARG A 197 3.30 -8.51 6.69
N SER A 198 3.82 -9.29 5.75
CA SER A 198 3.06 -9.63 4.55
C SER A 198 1.92 -10.57 4.89
N ARG A 199 0.82 -10.43 4.17
CA ARG A 199 -0.31 -11.34 4.29
C ARG A 199 0.04 -12.73 3.77
N THR A 200 -0.57 -13.77 4.32
CA THR A 200 -0.56 -15.12 3.72
C THR A 200 -1.89 -15.36 3.04
N ARG A 201 -1.86 -15.94 1.85
CA ARG A 201 -3.06 -16.31 1.10
C ARG A 201 -3.93 -17.31 1.86
N LEU A 202 -5.24 -17.21 1.69
CA LEU A 202 -6.19 -18.14 2.25
C LEU A 202 -6.15 -19.46 1.48
N PRO A 203 -5.89 -20.60 2.12
CA PRO A 203 -5.79 -21.89 1.42
C PRO A 203 -7.12 -22.29 0.76
N ASN A 204 -8.24 -21.95 1.38
CA ASN A 204 -9.58 -22.35 0.92
C ASN A 204 -10.29 -21.27 0.09
N PHE A 205 -9.54 -20.31 -0.46
CA PHE A 205 -10.10 -19.26 -1.32
C PHE A 205 -9.19 -19.06 -2.53
N HIS A 206 -9.51 -19.71 -3.63
CA HIS A 206 -8.67 -19.64 -4.84
C HIS A 206 -9.48 -19.82 -6.13
N THR A 207 -10.78 -20.14 -6.06
CA THR A 207 -11.61 -20.40 -7.25
C THR A 207 -12.53 -19.22 -7.61
N LEU A 208 -12.97 -19.17 -8.88
CA LEU A 208 -14.00 -18.22 -9.31
C LEU A 208 -15.33 -18.42 -8.57
N ASP A 209 -15.63 -19.64 -8.14
CA ASP A 209 -16.86 -19.92 -7.41
C ASP A 209 -16.74 -19.40 -5.96
N ASP A 210 -15.56 -19.49 -5.34
CA ASP A 210 -15.28 -18.83 -4.03
C ASP A 210 -15.48 -17.31 -4.12
N VAL A 211 -14.95 -16.68 -5.17
CA VAL A 211 -15.16 -15.24 -5.45
C VAL A 211 -16.64 -14.93 -5.57
N CYS A 212 -17.39 -15.72 -6.32
CA CYS A 212 -18.82 -15.51 -6.51
C CYS A 212 -19.60 -15.67 -5.21
N GLU A 213 -19.26 -16.67 -4.39
CA GLU A 213 -19.86 -16.87 -3.09
C GLU A 213 -19.55 -15.74 -2.13
N ALA A 214 -18.29 -15.27 -2.08
CA ALA A 214 -17.90 -14.14 -1.25
C ALA A 214 -18.65 -12.87 -1.65
N LEU A 215 -18.74 -12.52 -2.95
CA LEU A 215 -19.52 -11.38 -3.40
C LEU A 215 -21.01 -11.47 -3.03
N LYS A 216 -21.59 -12.68 -3.04
CA LYS A 216 -22.97 -12.92 -2.61
C LYS A 216 -23.14 -12.77 -1.09
N LYS A 217 -22.21 -13.29 -0.29
CA LYS A 217 -22.29 -13.35 1.18
C LYS A 217 -21.86 -12.05 1.87
N ALA A 218 -20.83 -11.38 1.34
CA ALA A 218 -20.21 -10.19 1.92
C ALA A 218 -21.23 -9.05 2.10
N LYS A 219 -21.09 -8.33 3.21
CA LYS A 219 -21.91 -7.18 3.61
C LYS A 219 -21.09 -5.89 3.72
N ASN A 220 -19.77 -6.02 3.90
CA ASN A 220 -18.86 -4.92 4.15
C ASN A 220 -17.67 -4.98 3.18
N ILE A 221 -17.96 -4.85 1.89
CA ILE A 221 -16.95 -4.91 0.82
C ILE A 221 -16.17 -3.60 0.80
N LEU A 222 -14.86 -3.67 0.99
CA LEU A 222 -13.93 -2.55 0.78
C LEU A 222 -13.36 -2.65 -0.63
N ILE A 223 -13.42 -1.56 -1.39
CA ILE A 223 -12.91 -1.50 -2.77
C ILE A 223 -11.82 -0.45 -2.85
N LEU A 224 -10.62 -0.87 -3.25
CA LEU A 224 -9.49 0.01 -3.55
C LEU A 224 -9.36 0.14 -5.06
N THR A 225 -9.49 1.35 -5.58
CA THR A 225 -9.43 1.63 -7.03
C THR A 225 -8.28 2.55 -7.41
N GLY A 226 -7.70 2.30 -8.58
CA GLY A 226 -6.69 3.18 -9.20
C GLY A 226 -7.07 3.60 -10.62
N ALA A 227 -6.11 4.19 -11.33
CA ALA A 227 -6.36 4.84 -12.62
C ALA A 227 -6.83 3.85 -13.72
N GLY A 228 -6.53 2.56 -13.57
CA GLY A 228 -6.92 1.51 -14.50
C GLY A 228 -8.44 1.46 -14.76
N ILE A 229 -9.25 1.84 -13.76
CA ILE A 229 -10.72 1.81 -13.86
C ILE A 229 -11.30 2.88 -14.81
N SER A 230 -10.51 3.89 -15.15
CA SER A 230 -10.90 5.04 -15.98
C SER A 230 -10.32 4.97 -17.40
N THR A 231 -9.45 3.99 -17.67
CA THR A 231 -8.72 3.87 -18.94
C THR A 231 -9.62 3.63 -20.15
N SER A 232 -10.76 2.95 -19.98
CA SER A 232 -11.74 2.73 -21.06
C SER A 232 -12.44 4.01 -21.53
N LEU A 233 -12.33 5.11 -20.78
CA LEU A 233 -12.79 6.46 -21.19
C LEU A 233 -11.72 7.26 -21.93
N GLY A 234 -10.53 6.69 -22.14
CA GLY A 234 -9.39 7.39 -22.73
C GLY A 234 -8.61 8.26 -21.74
N ILE A 235 -8.91 8.18 -20.44
CA ILE A 235 -8.08 8.79 -19.40
C ILE A 235 -6.85 7.88 -19.22
N PRO A 236 -5.63 8.34 -19.56
CA PRO A 236 -4.45 7.49 -19.43
C PRO A 236 -4.19 7.19 -17.95
N ASP A 237 -3.72 5.98 -17.65
CA ASP A 237 -3.12 5.72 -16.35
C ASP A 237 -1.80 6.50 -16.21
N PHE A 238 -1.20 6.47 -15.02
CA PHE A 238 0.06 7.20 -14.80
C PHE A 238 1.27 6.45 -15.38
N ARG A 239 1.33 5.13 -15.21
CA ARG A 239 2.56 4.33 -15.27
C ARG A 239 2.70 3.41 -16.48
N SER A 240 1.67 3.19 -17.29
CA SER A 240 1.80 2.32 -18.46
C SER A 240 2.73 2.91 -19.52
N SER A 241 3.12 2.09 -20.50
CA SER A 241 3.94 2.50 -21.64
C SER A 241 3.37 3.72 -22.38
N THR A 242 2.05 3.84 -22.46
CA THR A 242 1.32 4.96 -23.07
C THR A 242 0.72 5.93 -22.04
N GLY A 243 1.05 5.75 -20.76
CA GLY A 243 0.54 6.49 -19.62
C GLY A 243 0.99 7.95 -19.55
N PHE A 244 0.58 8.62 -18.47
CA PHE A 244 0.85 10.04 -18.24
C PHE A 244 2.35 10.35 -18.21
N TYR A 245 3.14 9.56 -17.47
CA TYR A 245 4.57 9.84 -17.28
C TYR A 245 5.40 9.67 -18.55
N SER A 246 5.02 8.79 -19.48
CA SER A 246 5.75 8.64 -20.75
C SER A 246 5.62 9.89 -21.63
N LYS A 247 4.53 10.64 -21.49
CA LYS A 247 4.31 11.92 -22.19
C LYS A 247 5.10 13.09 -21.58
N MET A 248 5.56 12.95 -20.34
CA MET A 248 6.24 14.01 -19.58
C MET A 248 7.76 13.96 -19.62
N ARG A 249 8.37 12.93 -20.23
CA ARG A 249 9.83 12.83 -20.40
C ARG A 249 10.45 14.04 -21.11
N ASN A 250 9.67 14.75 -21.91
CA ASN A 250 10.12 15.93 -22.65
C ASN A 250 10.13 17.22 -21.80
N LEU A 251 9.68 17.19 -20.54
CA LEU A 251 9.66 18.35 -19.64
C LEU A 251 11.00 18.63 -18.95
N GLY A 252 12.01 17.76 -19.16
CA GLY A 252 13.34 17.94 -18.56
C GLY A 252 13.40 17.64 -17.06
N LEU A 253 12.43 16.88 -16.54
CA LEU A 253 12.45 16.35 -15.17
C LEU A 253 13.20 15.02 -15.13
N ASP A 254 14.00 14.81 -14.08
CA ASP A 254 14.73 13.55 -13.86
C ASP A 254 13.76 12.40 -13.52
N ASP A 255 12.78 12.65 -12.63
CA ASP A 255 11.64 11.75 -12.41
C ASP A 255 10.32 12.41 -12.89
N PRO A 256 9.57 11.81 -13.82
CA PRO A 256 8.24 12.28 -14.21
C PRO A 256 7.23 12.43 -13.05
N GLN A 257 7.44 11.76 -11.91
CA GLN A 257 6.62 11.88 -10.71
C GLN A 257 6.74 13.25 -10.04
N ASP A 258 7.85 13.96 -10.27
CA ASP A 258 8.14 15.28 -9.71
C ASP A 258 7.11 16.34 -10.11
N VAL A 259 6.37 16.13 -11.20
CA VAL A 259 5.24 16.99 -11.59
C VAL A 259 4.14 17.09 -10.52
N PHE A 260 4.07 16.11 -9.62
CA PHE A 260 3.16 16.07 -8.47
C PHE A 260 3.91 16.15 -7.14
N SER A 261 5.16 16.63 -7.10
CA SER A 261 5.89 16.90 -5.85
C SER A 261 5.52 18.28 -5.31
N ILE A 262 5.25 18.36 -4.00
CA ILE A 262 4.91 19.64 -3.36
C ILE A 262 6.08 20.62 -3.38
N ASP A 263 7.31 20.13 -3.27
CA ASP A 263 8.49 20.97 -3.25
C ASP A 263 8.78 21.50 -4.66
N VAL A 264 8.67 20.65 -5.68
CA VAL A 264 8.74 21.07 -7.09
C VAL A 264 7.64 22.09 -7.42
N PHE A 265 6.42 21.91 -6.90
CA PHE A 265 5.36 22.89 -7.06
C PHE A 265 5.64 24.22 -6.35
N ARG A 266 6.30 24.18 -5.19
CA ARG A 266 6.71 25.39 -4.48
C ARG A 266 7.79 26.15 -5.24
N GLU A 267 8.73 25.44 -5.84
CA GLU A 267 9.79 25.99 -6.67
C GLU A 267 9.27 26.55 -7.99
N ASP A 268 8.53 25.75 -8.76
CA ASP A 268 7.92 26.15 -10.02
C ASP A 268 6.49 25.59 -10.20
N PRO A 269 5.47 26.37 -9.80
CA PRO A 269 4.07 25.97 -10.00
C PRO A 269 3.67 25.90 -11.48
N SER A 270 4.46 26.47 -12.40
CA SER A 270 4.15 26.44 -13.83
C SER A 270 4.15 25.02 -14.39
N ILE A 271 4.96 24.11 -13.84
CA ILE A 271 5.06 22.71 -14.23
C ILE A 271 3.68 22.04 -14.18
N LEU A 272 2.99 22.14 -13.03
CA LEU A 272 1.64 21.61 -12.87
C LEU A 272 0.66 22.30 -13.82
N TYR A 273 0.68 23.64 -13.90
CA TYR A 273 -0.28 24.39 -14.73
C TYR A 273 -0.14 24.08 -16.24
N ASN A 274 1.06 23.71 -16.69
CA ASN A 274 1.31 23.31 -18.07
C ASN A 274 0.65 21.96 -18.43
N ILE A 275 0.50 21.07 -17.45
CA ILE A 275 -0.02 19.70 -17.64
C ILE A 275 -1.43 19.50 -17.11
N ALA A 276 -1.91 20.36 -16.19
CA ALA A 276 -3.16 20.16 -15.46
C ALA A 276 -4.38 19.98 -16.36
N HIS A 277 -4.42 20.65 -17.52
CA HIS A 277 -5.49 20.49 -18.51
C HIS A 277 -5.69 19.04 -19.01
N MET A 278 -4.65 18.21 -18.96
CA MET A 278 -4.69 16.81 -19.39
C MET A 278 -5.33 15.87 -18.36
N ILE A 279 -5.37 16.29 -17.09
CA ILE A 279 -5.88 15.52 -15.95
C ILE A 279 -7.17 16.11 -15.38
N LEU A 280 -7.73 17.12 -16.05
CA LEU A 280 -9.04 17.66 -15.66
C LEU A 280 -10.12 16.58 -15.82
N PRO A 281 -11.06 16.50 -14.87
CA PRO A 281 -12.11 15.48 -14.90
C PRO A 281 -13.00 15.67 -16.14
N PRO A 282 -13.36 14.60 -16.86
CA PRO A 282 -14.33 14.69 -17.94
C PRO A 282 -15.76 14.87 -17.41
N ASP A 283 -16.58 15.61 -18.15
CA ASP A 283 -17.96 15.88 -17.75
C ASP A 283 -18.84 14.63 -17.85
N LYS A 284 -19.44 14.23 -16.71
CA LYS A 284 -20.52 13.22 -16.61
C LYS A 284 -20.20 11.83 -17.19
N ALA A 285 -18.92 11.49 -17.35
CA ALA A 285 -18.50 10.16 -17.77
C ALA A 285 -18.30 9.24 -16.56
N TYR A 286 -18.42 7.93 -16.79
CA TYR A 286 -18.09 6.86 -15.87
C TYR A 286 -18.05 5.53 -16.64
N THR A 287 -17.44 4.49 -16.08
CA THR A 287 -17.27 3.17 -16.73
C THR A 287 -18.26 2.12 -16.19
N PRO A 288 -18.39 0.95 -16.85
CA PRO A 288 -19.05 -0.20 -16.25
C PRO A 288 -18.55 -0.52 -14.83
N LEU A 289 -17.24 -0.44 -14.57
CA LEU A 289 -16.72 -0.70 -13.22
C LEU A 289 -17.22 0.33 -12.18
N HIS A 290 -17.26 1.63 -12.50
CA HIS A 290 -17.86 2.62 -11.59
C HIS A 290 -19.32 2.29 -11.28
N SER A 291 -20.05 1.81 -12.28
CA SER A 291 -21.45 1.38 -12.13
C SER A 291 -21.58 0.09 -11.31
N PHE A 292 -20.56 -0.79 -11.33
CA PHE A 292 -20.49 -1.95 -10.44
C PHE A 292 -20.31 -1.55 -8.97
N ILE A 293 -19.46 -0.54 -8.69
CA ILE A 293 -19.31 0.01 -7.33
C ILE A 293 -20.66 0.55 -6.84
N LYS A 294 -21.37 1.31 -7.70
CA LYS A 294 -22.74 1.77 -7.42
C LYS A 294 -23.72 0.62 -7.20
N LEU A 295 -23.63 -0.46 -7.98
CA LEU A 295 -24.47 -1.65 -7.81
C LEU A 295 -24.26 -2.32 -6.45
N LEU A 296 -23.01 -2.43 -5.97
CA LEU A 296 -22.71 -2.95 -4.64
C LEU A 296 -23.25 -2.03 -3.54
N GLN A 297 -23.19 -0.71 -3.73
CA GLN A 297 -23.81 0.26 -2.83
C GLN A 297 -25.33 0.06 -2.77
N ASP A 298 -26.00 -0.03 -3.91
CA ASP A 298 -27.46 -0.16 -3.99
C ASP A 298 -27.99 -1.46 -3.38
N ARG A 299 -27.12 -2.47 -3.28
CA ARG A 299 -27.39 -3.73 -2.60
C ARG A 299 -27.01 -3.74 -1.13
N GLY A 300 -26.55 -2.61 -0.58
CA GLY A 300 -26.12 -2.49 0.81
C GLY A 300 -24.89 -3.33 1.15
N LYS A 301 -24.02 -3.61 0.16
CA LYS A 301 -22.81 -4.44 0.32
C LYS A 301 -21.52 -3.62 0.37
N LEU A 302 -21.52 -2.41 -0.20
CA LEU A 302 -20.34 -1.56 -0.21
C LEU A 302 -20.11 -0.97 1.19
N LEU A 303 -18.99 -1.32 1.82
CA LEU A 303 -18.52 -0.63 3.02
C LEU A 303 -18.00 0.76 2.63
N ARG A 304 -16.99 0.78 1.76
CA ARG A 304 -16.33 1.98 1.24
C ARG A 304 -15.60 1.69 -0.07
N ASN A 305 -15.52 2.70 -0.93
CA ASN A 305 -14.56 2.74 -2.02
C ASN A 305 -13.48 3.80 -1.72
N TYR A 306 -12.25 3.32 -1.58
CA TYR A 306 -11.02 4.11 -1.50
C TYR A 306 -10.44 4.24 -2.90
N THR A 307 -10.53 5.43 -3.49
CA THR A 307 -10.02 5.69 -4.83
C THR A 307 -8.76 6.52 -4.77
N GLN A 308 -7.75 6.11 -5.54
CA GLN A 308 -6.54 6.90 -5.80
C GLN A 308 -6.74 7.92 -6.92
N ASN A 309 -7.89 7.88 -7.59
CA ASN A 309 -8.21 8.76 -8.72
C ASN A 309 -8.66 10.14 -8.24
N ILE A 310 -8.35 11.13 -9.07
CA ILE A 310 -8.70 12.55 -8.88
C ILE A 310 -9.77 13.02 -9.88
N ASP A 311 -10.26 12.10 -10.73
CA ASP A 311 -11.17 12.34 -11.85
C ASP A 311 -12.66 12.46 -11.44
N ASN A 312 -12.99 12.09 -10.20
CA ASN A 312 -14.31 12.22 -9.59
C ASN A 312 -15.44 11.45 -10.31
N LEU A 313 -15.10 10.41 -11.08
CA LEU A 313 -16.06 9.64 -11.86
C LEU A 313 -16.95 8.73 -11.01
N GLU A 314 -16.51 8.37 -9.80
CA GLU A 314 -17.29 7.62 -8.83
C GLU A 314 -18.55 8.40 -8.42
N ALA A 315 -18.41 9.71 -8.20
CA ALA A 315 -19.54 10.59 -7.90
C ALA A 315 -20.50 10.70 -9.10
N ASN A 316 -19.97 10.76 -10.33
CA ASN A 316 -20.78 10.76 -11.55
C ASN A 316 -21.60 9.47 -11.72
N ALA A 317 -21.04 8.33 -11.32
CA ALA A 317 -21.75 7.05 -11.29
C ALA A 317 -22.79 6.95 -10.14
N GLY A 318 -22.83 7.94 -9.24
CA GLY A 318 -23.77 8.02 -8.13
C GLY A 318 -23.30 7.32 -6.86
N VAL A 319 -22.00 7.01 -6.71
CA VAL A 319 -21.45 6.57 -5.43
C VAL A 319 -21.64 7.70 -4.41
N LEU A 320 -22.23 7.38 -3.27
CA LEU A 320 -22.59 8.35 -2.27
C LEU A 320 -21.33 8.92 -1.59
N PRO A 321 -21.30 10.20 -1.21
CA PRO A 321 -20.14 10.81 -0.56
C PRO A 321 -19.66 10.01 0.65
N GLU A 322 -20.56 9.53 1.50
CA GLU A 322 -20.24 8.68 2.66
C GLU A 322 -19.68 7.31 2.28
N LYS A 323 -19.83 6.84 1.05
CA LYS A 323 -19.22 5.59 0.57
C LYS A 323 -17.92 5.81 -0.20
N LEU A 324 -17.53 7.06 -0.45
CA LEU A 324 -16.36 7.42 -1.24
C LEU A 324 -15.28 8.11 -0.40
N VAL A 325 -14.05 7.66 -0.57
CA VAL A 325 -12.84 8.31 -0.06
C VAL A 325 -11.88 8.54 -1.23
N GLN A 326 -11.71 9.80 -1.62
CA GLN A 326 -10.71 10.22 -2.61
C GLN A 326 -9.38 10.38 -1.89
N CYS A 327 -8.58 9.32 -1.87
CA CYS A 327 -7.35 9.24 -1.09
C CYS A 327 -6.34 10.32 -1.51
N HIS A 328 -6.27 10.65 -2.79
CA HIS A 328 -5.35 11.67 -3.31
C HIS A 328 -6.05 13.00 -3.63
N GLY A 329 -7.16 13.28 -2.93
CA GLY A 329 -7.93 14.50 -3.14
C GLY A 329 -8.66 14.53 -4.49
N SER A 330 -9.08 15.72 -4.91
CA SER A 330 -9.78 15.91 -6.18
C SER A 330 -9.78 17.37 -6.65
N PHE A 331 -10.24 17.59 -7.88
CA PHE A 331 -10.46 18.95 -8.42
C PHE A 331 -11.73 19.64 -7.88
N ALA A 332 -12.39 19.10 -6.84
CA ALA A 332 -13.62 19.68 -6.29
C ALA A 332 -13.39 21.10 -5.74
N THR A 333 -12.24 21.32 -5.10
CA THR A 333 -11.85 22.60 -4.51
C THR A 333 -10.39 22.92 -4.80
N ALA A 334 -10.01 24.16 -4.57
CA ALA A 334 -8.63 24.62 -4.69
C ALA A 334 -8.32 25.59 -3.55
N SER A 335 -7.08 25.54 -3.06
CA SER A 335 -6.63 26.34 -1.93
C SER A 335 -5.39 27.15 -2.28
N CYS A 336 -5.32 28.38 -1.77
CA CYS A 336 -4.08 29.15 -1.82
C CYS A 336 -3.03 28.47 -0.96
N ILE A 337 -1.84 28.18 -1.51
CA ILE A 337 -0.81 27.47 -0.74
C ILE A 337 -0.28 28.28 0.45
N THR A 338 -0.38 29.61 0.38
CA THR A 338 0.11 30.56 1.38
C THR A 338 -0.92 30.83 2.48
N CYS A 339 -2.08 31.41 2.15
CA CYS A 339 -3.08 31.81 3.15
C CYS A 339 -4.20 30.79 3.38
N LYS A 340 -4.17 29.64 2.68
CA LYS A 340 -5.19 28.58 2.72
C LYS A 340 -6.60 29.01 2.32
N TYR A 341 -6.76 30.19 1.70
CA TYR A 341 -8.03 30.62 1.13
C TYR A 341 -8.54 29.61 0.10
N LYS A 342 -9.77 29.13 0.29
CA LYS A 342 -10.35 28.00 -0.45
C LYS A 342 -11.47 28.45 -1.38
N VAL A 343 -11.50 27.90 -2.59
CA VAL A 343 -12.53 28.16 -3.62
C VAL A 343 -13.03 26.85 -4.24
N PRO A 344 -14.22 26.83 -4.87
CA PRO A 344 -14.61 25.74 -5.76
C PRO A 344 -13.59 25.57 -6.89
N GLY A 345 -13.21 24.33 -7.22
CA GLY A 345 -12.14 24.05 -8.17
C GLY A 345 -12.47 24.49 -9.60
N GLU A 346 -13.76 24.55 -9.95
CA GLU A 346 -14.25 25.07 -11.23
C GLU A 346 -13.75 26.49 -11.53
N VAL A 347 -13.50 27.29 -10.49
CA VAL A 347 -12.93 28.64 -10.61
C VAL A 347 -11.54 28.62 -11.25
N LEU A 348 -10.76 27.55 -11.03
CA LEU A 348 -9.42 27.38 -11.61
C LEU A 348 -9.45 26.78 -13.02
N PHE A 349 -10.54 26.14 -13.46
CA PHE A 349 -10.53 25.41 -14.73
C PHE A 349 -10.18 26.26 -15.96
N PRO A 350 -10.64 27.51 -16.11
CA PRO A 350 -10.19 28.38 -17.21
C PRO A 350 -8.68 28.64 -17.20
N ASN A 351 -8.10 28.83 -16.01
CA ASN A 351 -6.67 29.01 -15.80
C ASN A 351 -5.87 27.75 -16.16
N LEU A 352 -6.30 26.59 -15.65
CA LEU A 352 -5.66 25.30 -15.95
C LEU A 352 -5.72 24.97 -17.45
N ARG A 353 -6.86 25.19 -18.11
CA ARG A 353 -7.02 24.97 -19.57
C ARG A 353 -6.18 25.93 -20.41
N SER A 354 -6.02 27.18 -19.96
CA SER A 354 -5.21 28.19 -20.65
C SER A 354 -3.73 28.18 -20.25
N LYS A 355 -3.31 27.22 -19.39
CA LYS A 355 -1.94 27.10 -18.86
C LYS A 355 -1.46 28.38 -18.16
N LYS A 356 -2.36 29.07 -17.47
CA LYS A 356 -2.08 30.32 -16.74
C LYS A 356 -2.21 30.07 -15.24
N ILE A 357 -1.15 30.37 -14.49
CA ILE A 357 -1.15 30.26 -13.03
C ILE A 357 -2.29 31.12 -12.44
N ALA A 358 -3.13 30.51 -11.61
CA ALA A 358 -4.16 31.23 -10.87
C ALA A 358 -3.58 31.73 -9.54
N TYR A 359 -3.79 33.01 -9.27
CA TYR A 359 -3.31 33.68 -8.07
C TYR A 359 -4.45 34.00 -7.11
N CYS A 360 -4.14 33.90 -5.82
CA CYS A 360 -5.05 34.22 -4.74
C CYS A 360 -5.29 35.73 -4.69
N PRO A 361 -6.56 36.18 -4.64
CA PRO A 361 -6.89 37.59 -4.56
C PRO A 361 -6.41 38.24 -3.25
N PHE A 362 -6.33 37.46 -2.16
CA PHE A 362 -5.91 37.96 -0.85
C PHE A 362 -4.39 38.11 -0.70
N CYS A 363 -3.60 37.31 -1.42
CA CYS A 363 -2.13 37.39 -1.40
C CYS A 363 -1.55 38.31 -2.50
N ALA A 364 -2.40 38.85 -3.40
CA ALA A 364 -1.94 39.55 -4.60
C ALA A 364 -1.09 40.80 -4.29
N ALA A 365 -1.48 41.60 -3.28
CA ALA A 365 -0.75 42.80 -2.90
C ALA A 365 0.66 42.48 -2.35
N GLU A 366 0.74 41.47 -1.48
CA GLU A 366 2.00 41.03 -0.89
C GLU A 366 2.90 40.35 -1.93
N ARG A 367 2.34 39.52 -2.81
CA ARG A 367 3.08 38.94 -3.95
C ARG A 367 3.73 40.02 -4.80
N LYS A 368 2.98 41.08 -5.13
CA LYS A 368 3.50 42.20 -5.92
C LYS A 368 4.66 42.90 -5.21
N ALA A 369 4.56 43.11 -3.90
CA ALA A 369 5.62 43.72 -3.10
C ALA A 369 6.88 42.82 -3.03
N LEU A 370 6.72 41.50 -2.95
CA LEU A 370 7.82 40.54 -2.96
C LEU A 370 8.55 40.53 -4.30
N LEU A 371 7.82 40.48 -5.42
CA LEU A 371 8.41 40.52 -6.77
C LEU A 371 9.21 41.83 -7.00
N GLN A 372 8.68 42.97 -6.58
CA GLN A 372 9.39 44.26 -6.71
C GLN A 372 10.67 44.35 -5.87
N LYS A 373 10.74 43.64 -4.74
CA LYS A 373 11.96 43.54 -3.94
C LYS A 373 12.97 42.61 -4.62
N TYR A 374 12.49 41.55 -5.24
CA TYR A 374 13.32 40.59 -5.95
C TYR A 374 14.03 41.23 -7.16
N ASP A 375 13.29 41.93 -8.03
CA ASP A 375 13.88 42.57 -9.22
C ASP A 375 15.05 43.49 -8.83
N LYS A 376 14.96 44.16 -7.68
CA LYS A 376 16.02 45.02 -7.14
C LYS A 376 17.22 44.26 -6.57
N MET A 377 17.01 43.07 -5.99
CA MET A 377 18.07 42.24 -5.41
C MET A 377 18.84 41.44 -6.47
N GLU A 378 18.16 41.05 -7.55
CA GLU A 378 18.79 40.40 -8.71
C GLU A 378 19.82 41.35 -9.37
N ASP A 379 19.47 42.63 -9.50
CA ASP A 379 20.38 43.70 -9.95
C ASP A 379 21.61 43.87 -9.04
N GLU A 380 21.51 43.48 -7.76
CA GLU A 380 22.58 43.56 -6.76
C GLU A 380 23.38 42.25 -6.60
N GLY A 381 23.03 41.17 -7.32
CA GLY A 381 23.77 39.90 -7.32
C GLY A 381 23.64 39.06 -6.04
N ILE A 382 22.62 39.30 -5.21
CA ILE A 382 22.40 38.58 -3.94
C ILE A 382 21.34 37.49 -4.15
N TYR A 383 21.77 36.25 -4.42
CA TYR A 383 20.88 35.09 -4.47
C TYR A 383 20.73 34.46 -3.07
N SER A 384 19.50 34.33 -2.55
CA SER A 384 19.25 33.65 -1.27
C SER A 384 18.21 32.55 -1.42
N ARG A 385 18.34 31.46 -0.65
CA ARG A 385 17.38 30.33 -0.57
C ARG A 385 15.94 30.74 -0.22
N ARG A 386 15.70 31.96 0.26
CA ARG A 386 14.34 32.52 0.44
C ARG A 386 13.58 32.73 -0.88
N PHE A 387 14.23 32.52 -2.02
CA PHE A 387 13.70 32.74 -3.36
C PHE A 387 12.70 31.66 -3.83
N GLU A 388 12.90 30.41 -3.44
CA GLU A 388 12.03 29.27 -3.80
C GLU A 388 10.58 29.48 -3.33
N GLN A 389 10.37 30.23 -2.25
CA GLN A 389 9.03 30.53 -1.73
C GLN A 389 8.29 31.66 -2.48
N ILE A 390 8.99 32.50 -3.27
CA ILE A 390 8.36 33.63 -3.97
C ILE A 390 7.55 33.15 -5.17
N ASN A 391 8.06 32.19 -5.93
CA ASN A 391 7.43 31.72 -7.16
C ASN A 391 6.01 31.23 -6.92
N SER A 392 5.84 30.43 -5.88
CA SER A 392 4.56 29.84 -5.48
C SER A 392 3.76 30.70 -4.48
N PHE A 393 4.32 31.81 -3.98
CA PHE A 393 3.62 32.70 -3.04
C PHE A 393 2.27 33.20 -3.59
N GLY A 394 1.18 32.89 -2.89
CA GLY A 394 -0.15 33.29 -3.30
C GLY A 394 -0.68 32.54 -4.52
N VAL A 395 -0.09 31.41 -4.92
CA VAL A 395 -0.63 30.56 -5.99
C VAL A 395 -1.79 29.72 -5.46
N MET A 396 -2.82 29.55 -6.30
CA MET A 396 -3.92 28.62 -6.04
C MET A 396 -3.52 27.23 -6.54
N LYS A 397 -3.63 26.21 -5.68
CA LYS A 397 -3.38 24.81 -5.99
C LYS A 397 -4.69 24.03 -5.90
N PRO A 398 -5.07 23.19 -6.89
CA PRO A 398 -6.18 22.25 -6.73
C PRO A 398 -5.96 21.34 -5.51
N ASP A 399 -7.01 20.98 -4.79
CA ASP A 399 -6.92 20.14 -3.57
C ASP A 399 -6.74 18.64 -3.92
N ILE A 400 -5.78 18.37 -4.79
CA ILE A 400 -5.19 17.05 -5.06
C ILE A 400 -3.94 16.89 -4.21
N THR A 401 -3.74 15.70 -3.66
CA THR A 401 -2.60 15.38 -2.80
C THR A 401 -1.35 15.19 -3.64
N PHE A 402 -0.32 15.97 -3.33
CA PHE A 402 1.01 15.85 -3.95
C PHE A 402 1.89 14.91 -3.15
N PHE A 403 2.93 14.36 -3.77
CA PHE A 403 4.01 13.70 -3.04
C PHE A 403 4.62 14.69 -2.05
N GLY A 404 4.80 14.26 -0.79
CA GLY A 404 5.22 15.10 0.31
C GLY A 404 4.08 15.85 1.03
N GLU A 405 2.81 15.67 0.63
CA GLU A 405 1.65 16.16 1.38
C GLU A 405 0.92 15.04 2.13
N ASP A 406 0.32 15.39 3.26
CA ASP A 406 -0.60 14.52 3.97
C ASP A 406 -1.83 14.19 3.13
N LEU A 407 -2.32 12.96 3.28
CA LEU A 407 -3.61 12.57 2.71
C LEU A 407 -4.74 13.35 3.38
N PRO A 408 -5.90 13.52 2.71
CA PRO A 408 -7.04 14.20 3.29
C PRO A 408 -7.47 13.54 4.60
N GLU A 409 -7.85 14.33 5.61
CA GLU A 409 -8.29 13.85 6.93
C GLU A 409 -9.38 12.76 6.84
N ARG A 410 -10.23 12.86 5.82
CA ARG A 410 -11.26 11.86 5.48
C ARG A 410 -10.70 10.44 5.37
N TYR A 411 -9.51 10.26 4.78
CA TYR A 411 -8.83 8.98 4.69
C TYR A 411 -8.56 8.41 6.10
N HIS A 412 -7.88 9.19 6.94
CA HIS A 412 -7.49 8.80 8.29
C HIS A 412 -8.69 8.52 9.20
N ASN A 413 -9.76 9.31 9.04
CA ASN A 413 -10.98 9.19 9.83
C ASN A 413 -11.73 7.87 9.56
N PHE A 414 -11.77 7.40 8.32
CA PHE A 414 -12.49 6.17 7.98
C PHE A 414 -11.64 4.91 8.05
N ILE A 415 -10.37 4.97 7.65
CA ILE A 415 -9.57 3.76 7.45
C ILE A 415 -9.42 2.92 8.73
N LYS A 416 -9.34 3.57 9.90
CA LYS A 416 -9.21 2.90 11.21
C LYS A 416 -10.42 2.02 11.53
N GLU A 417 -11.62 2.45 11.16
CA GLU A 417 -12.84 1.70 11.41
C GLU A 417 -13.14 0.70 10.29
N ASP A 418 -12.94 1.11 9.04
CA ASP A 418 -13.32 0.31 7.89
C ASP A 418 -12.50 -0.98 7.79
N ILE A 419 -11.20 -0.92 8.12
CA ILE A 419 -10.33 -2.10 8.21
C ILE A 419 -10.92 -3.18 9.13
N LYS A 420 -11.47 -2.78 10.29
CA LYS A 420 -12.02 -3.71 11.29
C LYS A 420 -13.37 -4.32 10.88
N LYS A 421 -14.11 -3.64 9.99
CA LYS A 421 -15.45 -4.03 9.54
C LYS A 421 -15.43 -4.81 8.22
N CYS A 422 -14.35 -4.69 7.46
CA CYS A 422 -14.17 -5.29 6.15
C CYS A 422 -14.35 -6.82 6.21
N ASP A 423 -15.16 -7.37 5.31
CA ASP A 423 -15.34 -8.83 5.13
C ASP A 423 -14.95 -9.34 3.74
N LEU A 424 -14.59 -8.42 2.82
CA LEU A 424 -14.05 -8.72 1.49
C LEU A 424 -13.31 -7.50 0.94
N LEU A 425 -12.08 -7.68 0.47
CA LEU A 425 -11.30 -6.63 -0.19
C LEU A 425 -11.22 -6.88 -1.70
N LEU A 426 -11.57 -5.86 -2.49
CA LEU A 426 -11.34 -5.82 -3.93
C LEU A 426 -10.31 -4.74 -4.27
N CYS A 427 -9.19 -5.11 -4.88
CA CYS A 427 -8.23 -4.16 -5.45
C CYS A 427 -8.39 -4.15 -6.97
N ILE A 428 -8.70 -2.99 -7.56
CA ILE A 428 -9.09 -2.91 -8.97
C ILE A 428 -8.35 -1.79 -9.70
N GLY A 429 -7.70 -2.14 -10.81
CA GLY A 429 -7.09 -1.17 -11.73
C GLY A 429 -6.00 -0.31 -11.08
N THR A 430 -5.21 -0.87 -10.17
CA THR A 430 -4.10 -0.19 -9.50
C THR A 430 -2.85 -1.05 -9.50
N SER A 431 -1.68 -0.42 -9.44
CA SER A 431 -0.41 -1.10 -9.24
C SER A 431 0.03 -1.15 -7.77
N LEU A 432 -0.73 -0.54 -6.84
CA LEU A 432 -0.43 -0.47 -5.40
C LEU A 432 1.01 -0.06 -5.04
N LYS A 433 1.61 0.90 -5.76
CA LYS A 433 2.97 1.41 -5.44
C LYS A 433 3.00 2.76 -4.72
N VAL A 434 1.88 3.22 -4.16
CA VAL A 434 1.81 4.53 -3.49
C VAL A 434 1.22 4.34 -2.10
N ALA A 435 2.10 4.47 -1.10
CA ALA A 435 1.72 4.52 0.30
C ALA A 435 1.05 5.87 0.65
N PRO A 436 0.23 5.94 1.70
CA PRO A 436 -0.17 4.85 2.60
C PRO A 436 -1.35 4.00 2.06
N VAL A 437 -1.84 4.28 0.84
CA VAL A 437 -2.98 3.56 0.26
C VAL A 437 -2.63 2.11 -0.10
N SER A 438 -1.41 1.85 -0.58
CA SER A 438 -0.90 0.49 -0.80
C SER A 438 -1.00 -0.38 0.43
N GLU A 439 -0.76 0.19 1.61
CA GLU A 439 -0.71 -0.55 2.87
C GLU A 439 -2.08 -1.02 3.38
N ILE A 440 -3.19 -0.60 2.75
CA ILE A 440 -4.51 -1.10 3.12
C ILE A 440 -4.55 -2.63 3.01
N VAL A 441 -3.92 -3.22 1.99
CA VAL A 441 -3.90 -4.69 1.78
C VAL A 441 -3.22 -5.44 2.93
N ASN A 442 -2.22 -4.82 3.57
CA ASN A 442 -1.47 -5.40 4.70
C ASN A 442 -2.15 -5.15 6.05
N ARG A 443 -3.09 -4.20 6.12
CA ARG A 443 -3.76 -3.82 7.36
C ARG A 443 -5.13 -4.46 7.55
N VAL A 444 -5.77 -4.89 6.47
CA VAL A 444 -7.02 -5.68 6.52
C VAL A 444 -6.74 -7.01 7.25
N PRO A 445 -7.64 -7.50 8.13
CA PRO A 445 -7.43 -8.76 8.84
C PRO A 445 -7.07 -9.93 7.91
N ASN A 446 -6.16 -10.80 8.36
CA ASN A 446 -5.58 -11.86 7.53
C ASN A 446 -6.62 -12.88 7.03
N ASP A 447 -7.74 -13.05 7.72
CA ASP A 447 -8.84 -13.95 7.38
C ASP A 447 -9.80 -13.38 6.32
N VAL A 448 -9.69 -12.08 6.00
CA VAL A 448 -10.52 -11.44 4.98
C VAL A 448 -9.99 -11.82 3.59
N PRO A 449 -10.86 -12.34 2.69
CA PRO A 449 -10.45 -12.62 1.31
C PRO A 449 -10.07 -11.35 0.55
N GLN A 450 -9.01 -11.42 -0.24
CA GLN A 450 -8.52 -10.33 -1.07
C GLN A 450 -8.48 -10.75 -2.54
N ILE A 451 -9.16 -9.98 -3.40
CA ILE A 451 -9.26 -10.25 -4.84
C ILE A 451 -8.62 -9.10 -5.60
N LEU A 452 -7.75 -9.42 -6.55
CA LEU A 452 -7.19 -8.49 -7.52
C LEU A 452 -7.98 -8.57 -8.83
N ILE A 453 -8.36 -7.41 -9.39
CA ILE A 453 -8.87 -7.29 -10.75
C ILE A 453 -8.02 -6.23 -11.46
N ASN A 454 -7.04 -6.67 -12.24
CA ASN A 454 -6.08 -5.75 -12.83
C ASN A 454 -5.59 -6.27 -14.17
N ARG A 455 -4.99 -5.42 -15.00
CA ARG A 455 -4.41 -5.90 -16.27
C ARG A 455 -3.21 -6.81 -16.01
N ASP A 456 -2.37 -6.41 -15.08
CA ASP A 456 -1.08 -7.02 -14.77
C ASP A 456 -1.12 -7.52 -13.29
N PRO A 457 -0.39 -8.60 -12.94
CA PRO A 457 -0.27 -9.04 -11.55
C PRO A 457 0.44 -7.98 -10.67
N ILE A 458 0.36 -8.15 -9.35
CA ILE A 458 1.07 -7.31 -8.38
C ILE A 458 1.96 -8.21 -7.52
N ASP A 459 3.24 -8.27 -7.84
CA ASP A 459 4.17 -9.24 -7.24
C ASP A 459 4.41 -8.99 -5.75
N HIS A 460 4.34 -7.73 -5.31
CA HIS A 460 4.58 -7.33 -3.93
C HIS A 460 3.36 -7.44 -3.01
N CYS A 461 2.30 -8.09 -3.45
CA CYS A 461 1.06 -8.29 -2.69
C CYS A 461 0.53 -9.72 -2.87
N GLU A 462 0.09 -10.35 -1.79
CA GLU A 462 -0.40 -11.72 -1.81
C GLU A 462 -1.94 -11.78 -1.85
N PHE A 463 -2.50 -11.68 -3.06
CA PHE A 463 -3.93 -11.81 -3.31
C PHE A 463 -4.37 -13.27 -3.34
N ASP A 464 -5.61 -13.55 -2.90
CA ASP A 464 -6.14 -14.91 -2.89
C ASP A 464 -6.64 -15.35 -4.27
N VAL A 465 -7.18 -14.42 -5.05
CA VAL A 465 -7.60 -14.64 -6.44
C VAL A 465 -7.25 -13.42 -7.29
N GLU A 466 -6.73 -13.67 -8.48
CA GLU A 466 -6.35 -12.65 -9.45
C GLU A 466 -7.13 -12.83 -10.75
N LEU A 467 -7.85 -11.78 -11.15
CA LEU A 467 -8.56 -11.71 -12.42
C LEU A 467 -7.80 -10.74 -13.33
N LEU A 468 -6.95 -11.29 -14.18
CA LEU A 468 -6.03 -10.57 -15.05
C LEU A 468 -6.68 -10.19 -16.38
N GLY A 469 -6.56 -8.93 -16.77
CA GLY A 469 -7.10 -8.35 -18.00
C GLY A 469 -7.85 -7.04 -17.77
N TYR A 470 -8.69 -6.62 -18.73
CA TYR A 470 -9.43 -5.37 -18.59
C TYR A 470 -10.52 -5.47 -17.52
N CYS A 471 -10.49 -4.55 -16.54
CA CYS A 471 -11.39 -4.61 -15.39
C CYS A 471 -12.89 -4.53 -15.75
N ASP A 472 -13.26 -3.72 -16.75
CA ASP A 472 -14.65 -3.66 -17.26
C ASP A 472 -15.12 -5.00 -17.84
N GLN A 473 -14.22 -5.74 -18.50
CA GLN A 473 -14.52 -7.06 -19.05
C GLN A 473 -14.64 -8.10 -17.94
N ALA A 474 -13.66 -8.16 -17.03
CA ALA A 474 -13.64 -9.09 -15.90
C ALA A 474 -14.92 -8.95 -15.05
N ILE A 475 -15.29 -7.72 -14.69
CA ILE A 475 -16.46 -7.49 -13.83
C ILE A 475 -17.78 -7.74 -14.54
N THR A 476 -17.86 -7.41 -15.84
CA THR A 476 -19.05 -7.65 -16.65
C THR A 476 -19.26 -9.15 -16.85
N TRP A 477 -18.18 -9.90 -17.10
CA TRP A 477 -18.23 -11.35 -17.20
C TRP A 477 -18.66 -11.99 -15.87
N LEU A 478 -18.04 -11.59 -14.76
CA LEU A 478 -18.37 -12.12 -13.43
C LEU A 478 -19.83 -11.83 -13.06
N CYS A 479 -20.29 -10.60 -13.26
CA CYS A 479 -21.67 -10.20 -13.01
C CYS A 479 -22.65 -10.94 -13.94
N GLY A 480 -22.44 -10.87 -15.24
CA GLY A 480 -23.40 -11.37 -16.23
C GLY A 480 -23.42 -12.89 -16.39
N LYS A 481 -22.26 -13.55 -16.41
CA LYS A 481 -22.14 -14.99 -16.68
C LYS A 481 -22.18 -15.86 -15.41
N LYS A 482 -21.66 -15.38 -14.28
CA LYS A 482 -21.56 -16.18 -13.04
C LYS A 482 -22.55 -15.76 -11.95
N LEU A 483 -22.77 -14.47 -11.73
CA LEU A 483 -23.62 -13.97 -10.64
C LEU A 483 -25.09 -13.74 -11.05
N GLY A 484 -25.38 -13.63 -12.35
CA GLY A 484 -26.70 -13.21 -12.85
C GLY A 484 -27.05 -11.76 -12.48
N TRP A 485 -26.03 -10.92 -12.28
CA TRP A 485 -26.16 -9.52 -11.91
C TRP A 485 -26.08 -8.63 -13.14
N LYS A 486 -27.01 -7.67 -13.27
CA LYS A 486 -26.96 -6.65 -14.32
C LYS A 486 -26.34 -5.37 -13.77
N ILE A 487 -25.26 -4.90 -14.40
CA ILE A 487 -24.67 -3.59 -14.10
C ILE A 487 -25.48 -2.52 -14.85
N ASN A 488 -25.91 -1.47 -14.15
CA ASN A 488 -26.66 -0.38 -14.75
C ASN A 488 -25.72 0.59 -15.51
N HIS A 489 -25.22 0.16 -16.66
CA HIS A 489 -24.38 0.95 -17.54
C HIS A 489 -24.74 0.70 -19.01
N LYS A 490 -24.67 1.74 -19.85
CA LYS A 490 -25.02 1.67 -21.28
C LYS A 490 -24.20 0.63 -22.05
N ASP A 491 -22.95 0.43 -21.65
CA ASP A 491 -22.02 -0.48 -22.33
C ASP A 491 -22.05 -1.92 -21.78
N PHE A 492 -22.83 -2.20 -20.73
CA PHE A 492 -22.84 -3.54 -20.10
C PHE A 492 -23.21 -4.65 -21.08
N ASP A 493 -24.34 -4.51 -21.78
CA ASP A 493 -24.82 -5.54 -22.71
C ASP A 493 -23.88 -5.66 -23.93
N LYS A 494 -23.21 -4.58 -24.33
CA LYS A 494 -22.20 -4.60 -25.39
C LYS A 494 -20.97 -5.41 -24.96
N VAL A 495 -20.41 -5.11 -23.79
CA VAL A 495 -19.23 -5.78 -23.25
C VAL A 495 -19.52 -7.25 -22.94
N LEU A 496 -20.69 -7.58 -22.38
CA LEU A 496 -21.06 -8.97 -22.06
C LEU A 496 -21.14 -9.87 -23.30
N ASN A 497 -21.46 -9.30 -24.46
CA ASN A 497 -21.65 -10.00 -25.71
C ASN A 497 -20.40 -9.96 -26.63
N SER A 498 -19.26 -9.44 -26.18
CA SER A 498 -18.01 -9.38 -26.96
C SER A 498 -17.22 -10.70 -26.97
N GLY A 499 -17.89 -11.84 -26.78
CA GLY A 499 -17.23 -13.15 -26.73
C GLY A 499 -16.28 -13.33 -25.55
N LEU A 500 -16.60 -12.75 -24.38
CA LEU A 500 -15.73 -12.84 -23.19
C LEU A 500 -15.53 -14.27 -22.69
N GLU A 501 -14.26 -14.64 -22.48
CA GLU A 501 -13.82 -15.94 -21.95
C GLU A 501 -12.85 -15.74 -20.78
N MET A 502 -13.08 -16.48 -19.69
CA MET A 502 -12.19 -16.51 -18.52
C MET A 502 -11.40 -17.82 -18.53
N LYS A 503 -10.10 -17.75 -18.76
CA LYS A 503 -9.18 -18.90 -18.79
C LYS A 503 -8.42 -19.02 -17.48
N VAL A 504 -8.18 -20.24 -17.03
CA VAL A 504 -7.33 -20.51 -15.86
C VAL A 504 -5.88 -20.37 -16.30
N LEU A 505 -5.10 -19.53 -15.60
CA LEU A 505 -3.65 -19.44 -15.78
C LEU A 505 -2.95 -20.36 -14.79
N ASP A 506 -3.34 -20.26 -13.52
CA ASP A 506 -2.81 -21.09 -12.45
C ASP A 506 -3.91 -21.38 -11.43
N GLU A 507 -4.39 -22.63 -11.41
CA GLU A 507 -5.46 -23.05 -10.52
C GLU A 507 -5.02 -23.05 -9.05
N ALA A 508 -3.75 -23.36 -8.77
CA ALA A 508 -3.23 -23.42 -7.41
C ALA A 508 -3.03 -22.02 -6.81
N PHE A 509 -2.74 -21.04 -7.66
CA PHE A 509 -2.59 -19.63 -7.28
C PHE A 509 -3.81 -18.79 -7.63
N GLY A 510 -4.97 -19.40 -7.93
CA GLY A 510 -6.22 -18.69 -8.19
C GLY A 510 -6.09 -17.58 -9.24
N SER A 511 -5.28 -17.80 -10.27
CA SER A 511 -4.99 -16.80 -11.30
C SER A 511 -5.75 -17.12 -12.58
N TYR A 512 -6.49 -16.13 -13.08
CA TYR A 512 -7.37 -16.24 -14.23
C TYR A 512 -7.13 -15.10 -15.20
N GLN A 513 -7.22 -15.38 -16.50
CA GLN A 513 -7.12 -14.38 -17.55
C GLN A 513 -8.48 -14.17 -18.23
N ILE A 514 -8.96 -12.93 -18.25
CA ILE A 514 -10.09 -12.53 -19.10
C ILE A 514 -9.57 -12.07 -20.47
N THR A 515 -10.25 -12.52 -21.53
CA THR A 515 -10.03 -12.05 -22.91
C THR A 515 -11.37 -11.91 -23.64
N ASP A 516 -11.42 -11.04 -24.64
CA ASP A 516 -12.52 -10.96 -25.60
C ASP A 516 -12.18 -11.69 -26.92
N GLU A 517 -13.12 -11.72 -27.86
CA GLU A 517 -12.91 -12.32 -29.18
C GLU A 517 -11.83 -11.60 -30.00
N GLU A 518 -11.84 -10.27 -30.02
CA GLU A 518 -10.89 -9.45 -30.80
C GLU A 518 -9.44 -9.65 -30.35
N GLN A 519 -9.19 -9.70 -29.04
CA GLN A 519 -7.86 -9.98 -28.46
C GLN A 519 -7.37 -11.39 -28.78
N ARG A 520 -8.28 -12.36 -28.91
CA ARG A 520 -7.93 -13.74 -29.27
C ARG A 520 -7.54 -13.83 -30.75
N GLU A 521 -8.37 -13.26 -31.64
CA GLU A 521 -8.06 -13.22 -33.08
C GLU A 521 -6.80 -12.40 -33.40
N GLY A 522 -6.55 -11.32 -32.68
CA GLY A 522 -5.35 -10.50 -32.82
C GLY A 522 -4.07 -11.24 -32.43
N LYS A 523 -4.12 -12.12 -31.43
CA LYS A 523 -2.97 -12.96 -31.03
C LYS A 523 -2.69 -14.07 -32.05
N GLU A 524 -3.72 -14.69 -32.62
CA GLU A 524 -3.57 -15.74 -33.64
C GLU A 524 -2.89 -15.20 -34.91
N LYS A 525 -3.23 -13.98 -35.34
CA LYS A 525 -2.58 -13.33 -36.49
C LYS A 525 -1.10 -13.03 -36.27
N ILE A 526 -0.70 -12.66 -35.04
CA ILE A 526 0.70 -12.40 -34.71
C ILE A 526 1.50 -13.72 -34.63
N SER A 527 0.88 -14.81 -34.15
CA SER A 527 1.53 -16.13 -34.13
C SER A 527 1.68 -16.77 -35.51
N ASP A 528 0.85 -16.39 -36.48
CA ASP A 528 0.97 -16.84 -37.88
C ASP A 528 2.02 -16.04 -38.68
N GLU A 529 2.46 -14.88 -38.18
CA GLU A 529 3.47 -14.01 -38.81
C GLU A 529 4.89 -14.15 -38.23
N LEU A 530 5.07 -14.94 -37.15
CA LEU A 530 6.34 -15.30 -36.51
C LEU A 530 6.74 -16.75 -36.84
#